data_AF-A0A9X3TXT2-F1
#
_entry.id   AF-A0A9X3TXT2-F1
#
_cell.length_a   1.000
_cell.length_b   1.000
_cell.length_c   1.000
_cell.angle_alpha   90.00
_cell.angle_beta   90.00
_cell.angle_gamma   90.00
#
_symmetry.space_group_name_H-M   'P 1'
#
loop_
_entity.id
_entity.type
_entity.pdbx_description
1 polymer ?
#
loop_
_entity_poly.entity_id
_entity_poly.type
_entity_poly.pdbx_seq_one_letter_code
_entity_poly.pdbx_strand_id
1 'polypeptide(L)'
;MAGRVFSIGPGALLLLLSLSGCVQGPSCQGQPPGEASALSSDAGARTAIETSSLVSLQCWADSGNQISQYLLGYAYEYGLGTTPDRAKAIRAYQQAATPRSNRTYIYSPAVGKESHGRVIPVTTGPDTPGLPQARAALARLGER
;
A
#
# COMPACT_ATOMS: atom_id res chain seq x y z
N MET A 1 -41.15 46.89 -7.12
CA MET A 1 -42.47 46.22 -7.14
C MET A 1 -42.24 44.72 -7.04
N ALA A 2 -42.81 44.08 -6.00
CA ALA A 2 -42.92 42.64 -5.71
C ALA A 2 -41.61 41.80 -5.69
N GLY A 3 -41.13 41.19 -4.60
CA GLY A 3 -41.76 40.77 -3.35
C GLY A 3 -42.17 39.30 -3.41
N ARG A 4 -41.29 38.37 -2.99
CA ARG A 4 -41.69 37.04 -2.46
C ARG A 4 -40.74 36.62 -1.35
N VAL A 5 -41.15 36.97 -0.13
CA VAL A 5 -40.63 36.43 1.14
C VAL A 5 -41.31 35.09 1.35
N PHE A 6 -40.54 33.99 1.37
CA PHE A 6 -41.06 32.67 1.74
C PHE A 6 -41.06 32.57 3.27
N SER A 7 -42.26 32.68 3.84
CA SER A 7 -42.53 32.49 5.27
C SER A 7 -42.38 31.00 5.61
N ILE A 8 -41.37 30.65 6.41
CA ILE A 8 -41.16 29.30 6.93
C ILE A 8 -41.76 29.25 8.33
N GLY A 9 -42.86 28.52 8.48
CA GLY A 9 -43.56 28.34 9.76
C GLY A 9 -42.76 27.51 10.78
N PRO A 10 -43.04 27.65 12.09
CA PRO A 10 -42.34 26.93 13.14
C PRO A 10 -42.95 25.54 13.29
N GLY A 11 -42.57 24.62 12.41
CA GLY A 11 -43.23 23.31 12.36
C GLY A 11 -42.40 22.28 11.62
N ALA A 12 -41.55 21.60 12.40
CA ALA A 12 -41.08 20.24 12.17
C ALA A 12 -40.09 20.01 11.02
N LEU A 13 -39.07 19.22 11.40
CA LEU A 13 -38.21 18.43 10.54
C LEU A 13 -37.12 19.20 9.78
N LEU A 14 -36.15 19.67 10.58
CA LEU A 14 -34.73 19.57 10.25
C LEU A 14 -34.38 18.12 9.88
N LEU A 15 -34.70 17.71 8.66
CA LEU A 15 -34.08 16.58 7.98
C LEU A 15 -32.70 17.06 7.53
N LEU A 16 -31.79 17.20 8.49
CA LEU A 16 -30.36 17.18 8.23
C LEU A 16 -30.05 15.77 7.70
N LEU A 17 -30.36 15.54 6.42
CA LEU A 17 -29.74 14.52 5.60
C LEU A 17 -28.26 14.83 5.62
N SER A 18 -27.61 14.29 6.64
CA SER A 18 -26.21 14.03 6.73
C SER A 18 -25.85 13.31 5.44
N LEU A 19 -25.41 14.08 4.44
CA LEU A 19 -24.73 13.54 3.28
C LEU A 19 -23.49 12.84 3.82
N SER A 20 -23.66 11.56 4.10
CA SER A 20 -22.74 10.48 3.79
C SER A 20 -21.31 10.97 3.74
N GLY A 21 -20.73 11.22 4.93
CA GLY A 21 -19.29 11.10 5.06
C GLY A 21 -18.97 9.69 4.57
N CYS A 22 -18.40 9.59 3.38
CA CYS A 22 -17.95 8.34 2.82
C CYS A 22 -17.14 7.66 3.92
N VAL A 23 -17.67 6.56 4.47
CA VAL A 23 -16.88 5.64 5.29
C VAL A 23 -15.94 4.97 4.28
N GLN A 24 -14.90 5.71 3.91
CA GLN A 24 -13.72 5.12 3.35
C GLN A 24 -13.29 4.11 4.41
N GLY A 25 -13.16 2.84 4.03
CA GLY A 25 -12.52 1.84 4.88
C GLY A 25 -11.11 2.32 5.28
N PRO A 26 -10.29 1.51 5.95
CA PRO A 26 -8.90 1.89 6.21
C PRO A 26 -8.08 1.93 4.90
N SER A 27 -8.43 2.82 3.97
CA SER A 27 -7.57 3.28 2.90
C SER A 27 -6.46 4.06 3.57
N CYS A 28 -5.22 3.62 3.41
CA CYS A 28 -4.02 4.25 3.94
C CYS A 28 -4.08 5.75 3.62
N GLN A 29 -4.43 6.59 4.61
CA GLN A 29 -4.52 8.03 4.38
C GLN A 29 -3.10 8.60 4.30
N GLY A 30 -2.83 9.40 3.26
CA GLY A 30 -1.55 10.07 3.04
C GLY A 30 -0.84 9.61 1.78
N GLN A 31 0.32 10.23 1.49
CA GLN A 31 1.26 9.73 0.49
C GLN A 31 1.97 8.50 1.10
N PRO A 32 2.24 7.40 0.36
CA PRO A 32 3.17 6.38 0.84
C PRO A 32 4.51 7.03 1.24
N PRO A 33 5.31 6.41 2.13
CA PRO A 33 6.69 6.84 2.37
C PRO A 33 7.42 6.81 1.02
N GLY A 34 7.50 7.99 0.43
CA GLY A 34 7.38 8.12 -1.01
C GLY A 34 8.61 8.73 -1.61
N GLU A 35 9.80 8.25 -1.27
CA GLU A 35 11.01 8.77 -1.86
C GLU A 35 12.15 7.73 -1.94
N ALA A 36 12.90 7.79 -3.05
CA ALA A 36 14.20 7.13 -3.19
C ALA A 36 15.21 7.58 -2.10
N SER A 37 14.94 8.69 -1.40
CA SER A 37 15.73 9.20 -0.28
C SER A 37 15.69 8.27 0.95
N ALA A 38 14.61 7.51 1.17
CA ALA A 38 14.55 6.51 2.24
C ALA A 38 15.49 5.31 1.96
N LEU A 39 15.84 5.09 0.69
CA LEU A 39 16.72 4.00 0.24
C LEU A 39 18.16 4.47 0.00
N SER A 40 18.44 5.78 0.09
CA SER A 40 19.77 6.32 -0.20
C SER A 40 20.74 6.21 0.98
N SER A 41 20.24 6.02 2.20
CA SER A 41 21.07 5.87 3.41
C SER A 41 20.30 5.24 4.58
N ASP A 42 21.03 4.65 5.53
CA ASP A 42 20.47 4.17 6.81
C ASP A 42 19.79 5.30 7.60
N ALA A 43 20.37 6.50 7.57
CA ALA A 43 19.76 7.68 8.19
C ALA A 43 18.44 8.06 7.52
N GLY A 44 18.36 7.99 6.18
CA GLY A 44 17.13 8.22 5.43
C GLY A 44 16.02 7.23 5.79
N ALA A 45 16.35 5.94 5.95
CA ALA A 45 15.40 4.93 6.40
C ALA A 45 14.87 5.22 7.82
N ARG A 46 15.75 5.62 8.74
CA ARG A 46 15.37 5.98 10.12
C ARG A 46 14.44 7.19 10.15
N THR A 47 14.80 8.28 9.45
CA THR A 47 13.96 9.48 9.38
C THR A 47 12.60 9.17 8.74
N ALA A 48 12.55 8.31 7.72
CA ALA A 48 11.29 7.89 7.10
C ALA A 48 10.39 7.10 8.08
N ILE A 49 10.98 6.27 8.94
CA ILE A 49 10.27 5.49 9.97
C ILE A 49 9.87 6.36 11.16
N GLU A 50 10.64 7.40 11.50
CA GLU A 50 10.31 8.31 12.60
C GLU A 50 9.22 9.32 12.20
N THR A 51 9.24 9.78 10.96
CA THR A 51 8.20 10.68 10.41
C THR A 51 6.90 9.96 10.08
N SER A 52 6.95 8.65 9.81
CA SER A 52 5.79 7.81 9.55
C SER A 52 5.41 7.01 10.80
N SER A 53 4.13 6.64 10.98
CA SER A 53 3.77 5.65 12.00
C SER A 53 4.00 4.23 11.48
N LEU A 54 4.38 3.28 12.37
CA LEU A 54 4.41 1.85 12.04
C LEU A 54 3.10 1.35 11.46
N VAL A 55 1.96 1.86 11.95
CA VAL A 55 0.63 1.50 11.44
C VAL A 55 0.49 1.92 9.98
N SER A 56 0.99 3.10 9.61
CA SER A 56 0.99 3.56 8.22
C SER A 56 1.91 2.71 7.34
N LEU A 57 3.11 2.37 7.83
CA LEU A 57 4.03 1.46 7.12
C LEU A 57 3.40 0.09 6.89
N GLN A 58 2.71 -0.46 7.89
CA GLN A 58 1.97 -1.72 7.79
C GLN A 58 0.91 -1.63 6.68
N CYS A 59 0.09 -0.57 6.70
CA CYS A 59 -0.97 -0.37 5.70
C CYS A 59 -0.43 -0.32 4.25
N TRP A 60 0.66 0.43 4.03
CA TRP A 60 1.29 0.52 2.71
C TRP A 60 2.03 -0.77 2.32
N ALA A 61 2.64 -1.45 3.29
CA ALA A 61 3.28 -2.75 3.07
C ALA A 61 2.25 -3.82 2.66
N ASP A 62 1.07 -3.81 3.27
CA ASP A 62 -0.06 -4.70 2.96
C ASP A 62 -0.67 -4.38 1.58
N SER A 63 -0.63 -3.11 1.17
CA SER A 63 -0.95 -2.69 -0.20
C SER A 63 0.14 -3.12 -1.22
N GLY A 64 1.23 -3.73 -0.74
CA GLY A 64 2.31 -4.27 -1.54
C GLY A 64 3.35 -3.24 -1.98
N ASN A 65 3.43 -2.08 -1.32
CA ASN A 65 4.48 -1.12 -1.54
C ASN A 65 5.82 -1.70 -1.05
N GLN A 66 6.73 -2.01 -1.98
CA GLN A 66 8.02 -2.65 -1.67
C GLN A 66 8.90 -1.79 -0.74
N ILE A 67 8.83 -0.46 -0.86
CA ILE A 67 9.60 0.47 0.02
C ILE A 67 9.08 0.37 1.45
N SER A 68 7.77 0.34 1.64
CA SER A 68 7.14 0.21 2.96
C SER A 68 7.44 -1.16 3.58
N GLN A 69 7.45 -2.23 2.78
CA GLN A 69 7.88 -3.55 3.22
C GLN A 69 9.35 -3.54 3.67
N TYR A 70 10.23 -2.85 2.95
CA TYR A 70 11.63 -2.67 3.36
C TYR A 70 11.76 -1.88 4.66
N LEU A 71 11.07 -0.73 4.78
CA LEU A 71 11.11 0.10 6.00
C LEU A 71 10.52 -0.62 7.20
N LEU A 72 9.47 -1.41 7.02
CA LEU A 72 8.91 -2.25 8.07
C LEU A 72 9.91 -3.33 8.52
N GLY A 73 10.63 -3.94 7.56
CA GLY A 73 11.72 -4.85 7.87
C GLY A 73 12.83 -4.19 8.69
N TYR A 74 13.20 -2.96 8.31
CA TYR A 74 14.20 -2.15 9.02
C TYR A 74 13.74 -1.77 10.42
N ALA A 75 12.47 -1.41 10.59
CA ALA A 75 11.90 -1.13 11.90
C ALA A 75 11.96 -2.35 12.83
N TYR A 76 11.66 -3.56 12.31
CA TYR A 76 11.78 -4.79 13.08
C TYR A 76 13.23 -5.23 13.32
N GLU A 77 14.17 -4.94 12.42
CA GLU A 77 15.59 -5.26 12.63
C GLU A 77 16.18 -4.42 13.78
N TYR A 78 15.89 -3.12 13.80
CA TYR A 78 16.48 -2.17 14.75
C TYR A 78 15.58 -1.81 15.94
N GLY A 79 14.33 -2.29 15.97
CA GLY A 79 13.37 -1.97 17.03
C GLY A 79 12.89 -0.51 17.00
N LEU A 80 12.68 0.05 15.81
CA LEU A 80 12.21 1.43 15.67
C LEU A 80 10.69 1.47 15.84
N GLY A 81 10.24 2.05 16.96
CA GLY A 81 8.81 2.11 17.31
C GLY A 81 8.19 0.76 17.70
N THR A 82 8.99 -0.31 17.75
CA THR A 82 8.56 -1.68 18.09
C THR A 82 9.71 -2.44 18.74
N THR A 83 9.45 -3.63 19.29
CA THR A 83 10.51 -4.50 19.78
C THR A 83 11.20 -5.20 18.60
N PRO A 84 12.55 -5.31 18.59
CA PRO A 84 13.26 -6.02 17.54
C PRO A 84 12.71 -7.45 17.35
N ASP A 85 12.41 -7.80 16.10
CA ASP A 85 11.87 -9.11 15.71
C ASP A 85 12.50 -9.54 14.38
N ARG A 86 13.58 -10.31 14.48
CA ARG A 86 14.35 -10.76 13.32
C ARG A 86 13.51 -11.58 12.34
N ALA A 87 12.56 -12.39 12.83
CA ALA A 87 11.74 -13.22 11.97
C ALA A 87 10.78 -12.36 11.13
N LYS A 88 10.19 -11.33 11.72
CA LYS A 88 9.37 -10.35 10.98
C LYS A 88 10.20 -9.51 10.02
N ALA A 89 11.42 -9.11 10.42
CA ALA A 89 12.33 -8.39 9.55
C ALA A 89 12.65 -9.16 8.27
N ILE A 90 13.03 -10.43 8.40
CA ILE A 90 13.31 -11.33 7.26
C ILE A 90 12.09 -11.44 6.34
N ARG A 91 10.89 -11.67 6.90
CA ARG A 91 9.65 -11.78 6.10
C ARG A 91 9.37 -10.51 5.31
N ALA A 92 9.47 -9.35 5.95
CA ALA A 92 9.23 -8.07 5.31
C ALA A 92 10.26 -7.79 4.19
N TYR A 93 11.54 -8.10 4.43
CA TYR A 93 12.57 -7.98 3.41
C TYR A 93 12.40 -8.96 2.24
N GLN A 94 11.95 -10.19 2.49
CA GLN A 94 11.64 -11.15 1.42
C GLN A 94 10.55 -10.62 0.49
N GLN A 95 9.50 -10.02 1.05
CA GLN A 95 8.43 -9.40 0.26
C GLN A 95 8.98 -8.25 -0.59
N ALA A 96 9.77 -7.35 0.01
CA ALA A 96 10.39 -6.24 -0.70
C ALA A 96 11.38 -6.67 -1.80
N ALA A 97 12.09 -7.78 -1.60
CA ALA A 97 13.05 -8.36 -2.54
C ALA A 97 12.40 -9.17 -3.67
N THR A 98 11.11 -9.48 -3.55
CA THR A 98 10.35 -10.27 -4.53
C THR A 98 9.89 -9.36 -5.68
N PRO A 99 10.19 -9.69 -6.95
CA PRO A 99 9.68 -8.94 -8.09
C PRO A 99 8.17 -9.10 -8.21
N ARG A 100 7.48 -8.03 -8.61
CA ARG A 100 6.03 -8.05 -8.86
C ARG A 100 5.79 -8.00 -10.36
N SER A 101 5.07 -9.00 -10.87
CA SER A 101 4.62 -8.98 -12.26
C SER A 101 3.32 -8.21 -12.37
N ASN A 102 3.26 -7.26 -13.28
CA ASN A 102 2.07 -6.46 -13.56
C ASN A 102 1.31 -7.06 -14.75
N ARG A 103 1.06 -8.38 -14.66
CA ARG A 103 0.36 -9.16 -15.69
C ARG A 103 -0.91 -9.75 -15.11
N THR A 104 -2.00 -9.52 -15.80
CA THR A 104 -3.31 -10.13 -15.55
C THR A 104 -3.56 -11.18 -16.62
N TYR A 105 -4.33 -12.23 -16.30
CA TYR A 105 -4.65 -13.28 -17.24
C TYR A 105 -6.15 -13.29 -17.52
N ILE A 106 -6.53 -13.16 -18.79
CA ILE A 106 -7.92 -13.23 -19.24
C ILE A 106 -8.16 -14.61 -19.85
N TYR A 107 -9.09 -15.37 -19.30
CA TYR A 107 -9.51 -16.64 -19.89
C TYR A 107 -10.57 -16.39 -20.97
N SER A 108 -10.36 -16.98 -22.14
CA SER A 108 -11.30 -16.99 -23.26
C SER A 108 -11.71 -18.44 -23.54
N PRO A 109 -12.98 -18.82 -23.35
CA PRO A 109 -13.44 -20.17 -23.66
C PRO A 109 -13.40 -20.45 -25.16
N ALA A 110 -13.42 -21.72 -25.53
CA ALA A 110 -13.45 -22.13 -26.93
C ALA A 110 -14.70 -21.57 -27.63
N VAL A 111 -14.52 -20.97 -28.80
CA VAL A 111 -15.62 -20.47 -29.64
C VAL A 111 -15.62 -21.19 -30.99
N GLY A 112 -16.79 -21.64 -31.43
CA GLY A 112 -16.94 -22.36 -32.70
C GLY A 112 -16.32 -23.76 -32.67
N LYS A 113 -15.34 -24.01 -33.55
CA LYS A 113 -14.71 -25.32 -33.75
C LYS A 113 -13.46 -25.54 -32.88
N GLU A 114 -13.05 -24.55 -32.09
CA GLU A 114 -11.92 -24.72 -31.16
C GLU A 114 -12.29 -25.75 -30.08
N SER A 115 -11.34 -26.62 -29.71
CA SER A 115 -11.57 -27.70 -28.74
C SER A 115 -11.22 -27.30 -27.30
N HIS A 116 -10.50 -26.21 -27.09
CA HIS A 116 -10.10 -25.73 -25.77
C HIS A 116 -10.07 -24.20 -25.72
N GLY A 117 -10.34 -23.65 -24.54
CA GLY A 117 -10.13 -22.23 -24.28
C GLY A 117 -8.65 -21.86 -24.30
N ARG A 118 -8.36 -20.57 -24.18
CA ARG A 118 -7.00 -20.04 -24.03
C ARG A 118 -6.94 -19.01 -22.91
N VAL A 119 -5.74 -18.79 -22.40
CA VAL A 119 -5.45 -17.73 -21.44
C VAL A 119 -4.60 -16.68 -22.14
N ILE A 120 -5.07 -15.44 -22.16
CA ILE A 120 -4.41 -14.30 -22.78
C ILE A 120 -3.77 -13.47 -21.66
N PRO A 121 -2.43 -13.39 -21.59
CA PRO A 121 -1.79 -12.47 -20.66
C PRO A 121 -1.99 -11.03 -21.14
N VAL A 122 -2.37 -10.15 -20.22
CA VAL A 122 -2.52 -8.72 -20.43
C VAL A 122 -1.60 -8.01 -19.45
N THR A 123 -0.63 -7.28 -19.99
CA THR A 123 0.30 -6.48 -19.18
C THR A 123 -0.37 -5.16 -18.81
N THR A 124 -0.64 -4.96 -17.52
CA THR A 124 -1.29 -3.76 -16.96
C THR A 124 -0.28 -2.67 -16.58
N GLY A 125 1.01 -2.87 -16.88
CA GLY A 125 2.09 -1.90 -16.74
C GLY A 125 3.46 -2.60 -16.66
N PRO A 126 4.55 -1.87 -16.39
CA PRO A 126 5.88 -2.48 -16.27
C PRO A 126 5.95 -3.42 -15.06
N ASP A 127 6.71 -4.51 -15.21
CA ASP A 127 7.07 -5.38 -14.09
C ASP A 127 7.98 -4.60 -13.12
N THR A 128 7.73 -4.72 -11.82
CA THR A 128 8.53 -4.02 -10.80
C THR A 128 9.58 -4.98 -10.24
N PRO A 129 10.90 -4.73 -10.43
CA PRO A 129 11.93 -5.59 -9.86
C PRO A 129 11.90 -5.55 -8.33
N GLY A 130 12.43 -6.59 -7.70
CA GLY A 130 12.62 -6.59 -6.26
C GLY A 130 13.68 -5.57 -5.82
N LEU A 131 13.54 -5.02 -4.62
CA LEU A 131 14.50 -4.04 -4.09
C LEU A 131 15.86 -4.71 -3.81
N PRO A 132 16.97 -4.21 -4.40
CA PRO A 132 18.29 -4.74 -4.12
C PRO A 132 18.72 -4.50 -2.67
N GLN A 133 18.29 -3.39 -2.05
CA GLN A 133 18.55 -3.09 -0.65
C GLN A 133 17.96 -4.16 0.28
N ALA A 134 16.76 -4.65 -0.04
CA ALA A 134 16.12 -5.72 0.73
C ALA A 134 16.88 -7.05 0.59
N ARG A 135 17.41 -7.37 -0.60
CA ARG A 135 18.27 -8.53 -0.81
C ARG A 135 19.57 -8.44 -0.01
N ALA A 136 20.21 -7.26 0.00
CA ALA A 136 21.40 -7.02 0.80
C ALA A 136 21.11 -7.18 2.31
N ALA A 137 19.97 -6.66 2.79
CA ALA A 137 19.56 -6.83 4.18
C ALA A 137 19.33 -8.31 4.54
N LEU A 138 18.71 -9.09 3.65
CA LEU A 138 18.54 -10.54 3.85
C LEU A 138 19.88 -11.28 3.93
N ALA A 139 20.86 -10.93 3.09
CA ALA A 139 22.18 -11.53 3.16
C ALA A 139 22.84 -11.27 4.52
N ARG A 140 22.82 -10.02 5.00
CA ARG A 140 23.34 -9.66 6.34
C ARG A 140 22.64 -10.42 7.47
N LEU A 141 21.34 -10.64 7.35
CA LEU A 141 20.54 -11.39 8.31
C LEU A 141 20.63 -12.91 8.12
N GLY A 142 21.28 -13.42 7.07
CA GLY A 142 21.52 -14.86 6.90
C GLY A 142 22.82 -15.33 7.55
N GLU A 143 23.78 -14.42 7.72
CA GLU A 143 25.15 -14.72 8.17
C GLU A 143 25.35 -14.65 9.70
N ARG A 144 24.31 -14.30 10.48
CA ARG A 144 24.35 -14.15 11.94
C ARG A 144 23.70 -15.32 12.68
#